data_AF-A0A7X7ZKN0-F1
#
_entry.id   AF-A0A7X7ZKN0-F1
#
_cell.length_a   1.000
_cell.length_b   1.000
_cell.length_c   1.000
_cell.angle_alpha   90.00
_cell.angle_beta   90.00
_cell.angle_gamma   90.00
#
_symmetry.space_group_name_H-M   'P 1'
#
loop_
_entity.id
_entity.type
_entity.pdbx_description
1 polymer ?
#
loop_
_entity_poly.entity_id
_entity_poly.type
_entity_poly.pdbx_seq_one_letter_code
_entity_poly.pdbx_strand_id
1 'polypeptide(L)'
;MNPSLHVVQCARERPWVYANSGGPSSRQRTQTISSSILGKDDGFVRCPRIIRLGLLFDEAEDPVMVLTAILAEEGYGGPEALRGEFSVPEGRLICRPRAMCQDRLVVRDCPRRRVLEQALMLGLCTDQVFDPARPVLWTRTSLTRAVELFDPRGFYA
;
A
#
# COMPACT_ATOMS: atom_id res chain seq x y z
N MET A 1 -9.89 -57.47 44.26
CA MET A 1 -10.40 -57.57 42.88
C MET A 1 -10.16 -56.23 42.19
N ASN A 2 -9.26 -56.27 41.21
CA ASN A 2 -8.95 -55.38 40.06
C ASN A 2 -10.01 -54.33 39.59
N PRO A 3 -9.67 -53.40 38.68
CA PRO A 3 -8.47 -52.54 38.55
C PRO A 3 -8.81 -51.10 38.04
N SER A 4 -7.77 -50.33 37.72
CA SER A 4 -7.73 -49.06 36.96
C SER A 4 -8.67 -48.97 35.74
N LEU A 5 -9.07 -47.74 35.35
CA LEU A 5 -9.11 -47.28 33.94
C LEU A 5 -9.42 -45.78 33.83
N HIS A 6 -8.72 -45.19 32.86
CA HIS A 6 -8.73 -43.81 32.38
C HIS A 6 -9.99 -43.47 31.54
N VAL A 7 -10.11 -42.17 31.16
CA VAL A 7 -10.66 -41.67 29.86
C VAL A 7 -12.21 -41.67 29.80
N VAL A 8 -13.00 -40.71 29.27
CA VAL A 8 -12.80 -39.49 28.44
C VAL A 8 -14.18 -38.86 28.11
N GLN A 9 -14.17 -37.57 27.76
CA GLN A 9 -15.05 -36.79 26.85
C GLN A 9 -16.58 -36.62 26.97
N CYS A 10 -16.93 -35.41 26.48
CA CYS A 10 -18.04 -35.00 25.60
C CYS A 10 -19.44 -34.88 26.22
N ALA A 11 -19.92 -33.63 26.33
CA ALA A 11 -20.90 -33.00 25.42
C ALA A 11 -22.33 -33.35 25.86
N ARG A 12 -23.29 -32.44 26.00
CA ARG A 12 -23.71 -31.32 25.16
C ARG A 12 -24.87 -30.64 25.92
N GLU A 13 -25.12 -29.36 25.64
CA GLU A 13 -26.44 -28.71 25.48
C GLU A 13 -26.49 -27.26 25.98
N ARG A 14 -27.05 -26.40 25.13
CA ARG A 14 -27.27 -24.96 25.35
C ARG A 14 -28.58 -24.78 26.12
N PRO A 15 -28.72 -23.69 26.90
CA PRO A 15 -29.92 -22.87 26.68
C PRO A 15 -29.68 -21.35 26.72
N TRP A 16 -30.39 -20.71 25.78
CA TRP A 16 -31.16 -19.46 25.84
C TRP A 16 -30.69 -18.24 26.67
N VAL A 17 -30.64 -17.12 25.94
CA VAL A 17 -30.50 -15.74 26.44
C VAL A 17 -31.80 -15.28 27.11
N TYR A 18 -31.71 -14.69 28.30
CA TYR A 18 -32.68 -13.72 28.80
C TYR A 18 -31.97 -12.53 29.46
N ALA A 19 -32.56 -11.36 29.26
CA ALA A 19 -31.94 -10.04 29.31
C ALA A 19 -31.74 -9.42 30.72
N ASN A 20 -30.64 -8.65 30.81
CA ASN A 20 -30.42 -7.35 31.46
C ASN A 20 -31.19 -6.97 32.75
N SER A 21 -30.45 -6.61 33.82
CA SER A 21 -30.73 -5.40 34.62
C SER A 21 -29.79 -5.22 35.84
N GLY A 22 -29.08 -4.09 35.91
CA GLY A 22 -28.73 -3.47 37.22
C GLY A 22 -27.29 -2.97 37.41
N GLY A 23 -27.13 -1.64 37.49
CA GLY A 23 -26.05 -0.96 38.23
C GLY A 23 -25.03 -0.18 37.39
N PRO A 24 -24.75 1.12 37.70
CA PRO A 24 -23.85 1.95 36.91
C PRO A 24 -22.37 1.71 37.28
N SER A 25 -21.48 2.01 36.33
CA SER A 25 -20.01 1.96 36.43
C SER A 25 -19.39 0.57 36.24
N SER A 26 -19.37 0.10 35.00
CA SER A 26 -18.36 -0.85 34.54
C SER A 26 -17.50 -0.13 33.51
N ARG A 27 -16.19 -0.05 33.81
CA ARG A 27 -15.14 0.55 32.98
C ARG A 27 -15.33 0.15 31.51
N GLN A 28 -15.77 1.08 30.68
CA GLN A 28 -15.70 0.90 29.23
C GLN A 28 -14.24 1.05 28.81
N ARG A 29 -13.55 -0.08 28.74
CA ARG A 29 -12.25 -0.14 28.09
C ARG A 29 -12.48 -0.21 26.58
N THR A 30 -12.58 0.93 25.93
CA THR A 30 -12.45 1.02 24.48
C THR A 30 -10.99 0.73 24.13
N GLN A 31 -10.72 -0.48 23.65
CA GLN A 31 -9.46 -0.77 22.99
C GLN A 31 -9.64 -0.58 21.49
N THR A 32 -8.97 0.44 20.94
CA THR A 32 -8.76 0.53 19.50
C THR A 32 -7.76 -0.57 19.11
N ILE A 33 -8.26 -1.64 18.50
CA ILE A 33 -7.39 -2.64 17.87
C ILE A 33 -6.84 -2.01 16.58
N SER A 34 -5.71 -1.33 16.71
CA SER A 34 -4.88 -0.94 15.58
C SER A 34 -3.97 -2.13 15.21
N SER A 35 -4.54 -3.20 14.66
CA SER A 35 -3.73 -4.17 13.92
C SER A 35 -3.68 -3.69 12.48
N SER A 36 -2.64 -2.96 12.08
CA SER A 36 -2.33 -2.90 10.67
C SER A 36 -1.85 -4.29 10.28
N ILE A 37 -2.63 -5.02 9.47
CA ILE A 37 -2.21 -6.29 8.86
C ILE A 37 -0.88 -6.13 8.10
N LEU A 38 -0.52 -4.89 7.75
CA LEU A 38 0.73 -4.48 7.11
C LEU A 38 1.84 -4.05 8.11
N GLY A 39 1.78 -4.51 9.37
CA GLY A 39 2.55 -3.96 10.49
C GLY A 39 3.50 -4.96 11.14
N LYS A 40 4.66 -5.16 10.51
CA LYS A 40 6.00 -5.41 11.07
C LYS A 40 6.80 -6.18 10.03
N ASP A 41 8.01 -5.70 9.74
CA ASP A 41 8.93 -6.30 8.76
C ASP A 41 9.42 -7.72 9.17
N ASP A 42 9.03 -8.23 10.36
CA ASP A 42 9.48 -9.50 10.95
C ASP A 42 8.36 -10.53 11.27
N GLY A 43 7.16 -10.37 10.69
CA GLY A 43 6.05 -11.32 10.87
C GLY A 43 6.07 -12.52 9.91
N PHE A 44 5.43 -13.63 10.29
CA PHE A 44 5.27 -14.84 9.45
C PHE A 44 4.55 -14.60 8.10
N VAL A 45 3.84 -13.48 7.96
CA VAL A 45 3.19 -13.06 6.71
C VAL A 45 4.18 -12.20 5.92
N ARG A 46 4.93 -12.83 4.99
CA ARG A 46 5.80 -12.09 4.08
C ARG A 46 4.99 -11.56 2.91
N CYS A 47 4.63 -10.28 2.95
CA CYS A 47 4.27 -9.56 1.73
C CYS A 47 5.58 -9.12 1.09
N PRO A 48 6.04 -9.73 -0.02
CA PRO A 48 7.27 -9.27 -0.66
C PRO A 48 7.10 -7.78 -0.98
N ARG A 49 7.94 -6.95 -0.36
CA ARG A 49 8.00 -5.50 -0.59
C ARG A 49 8.51 -5.32 -2.01
N ILE A 50 7.68 -4.81 -2.92
CA ILE A 50 8.08 -4.82 -4.33
C ILE A 50 8.64 -3.47 -4.77
N ILE A 51 7.99 -2.32 -4.54
CA ILE A 51 8.47 -1.04 -5.12
C ILE A 51 8.17 0.15 -4.20
N ARG A 52 9.16 1.04 -4.04
CA ARG A 52 9.02 2.34 -3.38
C ARG A 52 9.01 3.45 -4.43
N LEU A 53 8.02 4.32 -4.37
CA LEU A 53 7.83 5.42 -5.32
C LEU A 53 7.70 6.74 -4.58
N GLY A 54 8.30 7.79 -5.12
CA GLY A 54 8.15 9.14 -4.62
C GLY A 54 9.18 10.07 -5.23
N LEU A 55 8.71 11.17 -5.80
CA LEU A 55 9.53 12.21 -6.37
C LEU A 55 9.64 13.39 -5.41
N LEU A 56 10.83 14.00 -5.34
CA LEU A 56 11.08 15.26 -4.66
C LEU A 56 11.40 16.33 -5.70
N PHE A 57 10.52 17.33 -5.76
CA PHE A 57 10.65 18.53 -6.57
C PHE A 57 11.10 19.69 -5.68
N ASP A 58 11.69 20.72 -6.28
CA ASP A 58 11.99 21.96 -5.57
C ASP A 58 10.69 22.69 -5.21
N GLU A 59 10.65 23.36 -4.04
CA GLU A 59 9.41 23.92 -3.48
C GLU A 59 8.70 24.94 -4.38
N ALA A 60 9.45 25.63 -5.25
CA ALA A 60 8.94 26.66 -6.14
C ALA A 60 8.46 26.12 -7.50
N GLU A 61 8.69 24.85 -7.81
CA GLU A 61 8.41 24.30 -9.14
C GLU A 61 7.05 23.61 -9.21
N ASP A 62 6.37 23.71 -10.36
CA ASP A 62 5.18 22.90 -10.62
C ASP A 62 5.58 21.50 -11.13
N PRO A 63 5.23 20.42 -10.41
CA PRO A 63 5.65 19.05 -10.77
C PRO A 63 5.21 18.61 -12.17
N VAL A 64 4.02 19.04 -12.61
CA VAL A 64 3.48 18.65 -13.92
C VAL A 64 4.27 19.36 -15.01
N MET A 65 4.54 20.65 -14.85
CA MET A 65 5.35 21.42 -15.79
C MET A 65 6.78 20.87 -15.90
N VAL A 66 7.43 20.56 -14.78
CA VAL A 66 8.79 19.98 -14.77
C VAL A 66 8.83 18.67 -15.55
N LEU A 67 7.92 17.75 -15.27
CA LEU A 67 7.90 16.46 -15.97
C LEU A 67 7.49 16.59 -17.44
N THR A 68 6.61 17.52 -17.77
CA THR A 68 6.23 17.79 -19.17
C THR A 68 7.41 18.35 -19.95
N ALA A 69 8.23 19.21 -19.35
CA ALA A 69 9.47 19.68 -19.95
C ALA A 69 10.46 18.54 -20.17
N ILE A 70 10.67 17.67 -19.17
CA ILE A 70 11.53 16.49 -19.30
C ILE A 70 11.03 15.55 -20.41
N LEU A 71 9.72 15.33 -20.53
CA LEU A 71 9.16 14.53 -21.63
C LEU A 71 9.49 15.13 -23.00
N ALA A 72 9.31 16.45 -23.15
CA ALA A 72 9.56 17.14 -24.41
C ALA A 72 11.05 17.11 -24.78
N GLU A 73 11.95 17.30 -23.80
CA GLU A 73 13.41 17.21 -23.98
C GLU A 73 13.85 15.80 -24.43
N GLU A 74 13.22 14.76 -23.87
CA GLU A 74 13.50 13.36 -24.22
C GLU A 74 12.73 12.90 -25.49
N GLY A 75 11.91 13.76 -26.10
CA GLY A 75 11.22 13.49 -27.36
C GLY A 75 9.93 12.66 -27.23
N TYR A 76 9.37 12.52 -26.03
CA TYR A 76 8.11 11.80 -25.82
C TYR A 76 6.90 12.68 -26.10
N GLY A 77 5.92 12.14 -26.84
CA GLY A 77 4.66 12.84 -27.15
C GLY A 77 3.69 12.98 -25.98
N GLY A 78 3.97 12.34 -24.83
CA GLY A 78 3.16 12.46 -23.63
C GLY A 78 3.40 11.33 -22.62
N PRO A 79 2.71 11.36 -21.46
CA PRO A 79 2.91 10.40 -20.37
C PRO A 79 2.61 8.95 -20.77
N GLU A 80 1.62 8.72 -21.63
CA GLU A 80 1.26 7.38 -22.11
C GLU A 80 2.36 6.75 -22.99
N ALA A 81 3.17 7.56 -23.67
CA ALA A 81 4.26 7.05 -24.49
C ALA A 81 5.30 6.28 -23.66
N LEU A 82 5.45 6.61 -22.37
CA LEU A 82 6.36 5.94 -21.46
C LEU A 82 5.96 4.49 -21.15
N ARG A 83 4.68 4.13 -21.34
CA ARG A 83 4.18 2.79 -21.01
C ARG A 83 4.86 1.68 -21.81
N GLY A 84 5.25 1.96 -23.06
CA GLY A 84 5.97 1.01 -23.90
C GLY A 84 7.47 0.95 -23.63
N GLU A 85 8.02 1.92 -22.90
CA GLU A 85 9.46 2.08 -22.66
C GLU A 85 9.91 1.40 -21.35
N PHE A 86 9.03 1.36 -20.34
CA PHE A 86 9.36 0.86 -19.01
C PHE A 86 8.65 -0.45 -18.69
N SER A 87 9.37 -1.36 -18.02
CA SER A 87 8.80 -2.60 -17.49
C SER A 87 7.94 -2.31 -16.25
N VAL A 88 6.65 -2.14 -16.47
CA VAL A 88 5.65 -1.90 -15.41
C VAL A 88 5.11 -3.24 -14.89
N PRO A 89 4.84 -3.40 -13.58
CA PRO A 89 4.21 -4.61 -13.05
C PRO A 89 2.87 -4.92 -13.73
N GLU A 90 2.67 -6.17 -14.16
CA GLU A 90 1.48 -6.61 -14.92
C GLU A 90 0.22 -6.75 -14.04
N GLY A 91 0.40 -6.92 -12.74
CA GLY A 91 -0.69 -7.12 -11.78
C GLY A 91 -1.13 -5.83 -11.09
N ARG A 92 -2.36 -5.84 -10.57
CA ARG A 92 -2.82 -4.80 -9.63
C ARG A 92 -2.09 -4.97 -8.30
N LEU A 93 -1.53 -3.88 -7.78
CA LEU A 93 -0.81 -3.86 -6.50
C LEU A 93 -1.55 -2.97 -5.51
N ILE A 94 -1.31 -3.21 -4.21
CA ILE A 94 -1.85 -2.37 -3.14
C ILE A 94 -0.92 -1.18 -2.95
N CYS A 95 -1.45 0.04 -3.03
CA CYS A 95 -0.75 1.27 -2.70
C CYS A 95 -0.91 1.60 -1.22
N ARG A 96 0.20 1.76 -0.51
CA ARG A 96 0.22 2.32 0.84
C ARG A 96 0.86 3.71 0.81
N PRO A 97 0.17 4.76 1.29
CA PRO A 97 0.79 6.06 1.48
C PRO A 97 1.99 5.97 2.42
N ARG A 98 3.08 6.61 2.03
CA ARG A 98 4.32 6.67 2.80
C ARG A 98 4.52 8.09 3.32
N ALA A 99 5.07 8.20 4.54
CA ALA A 99 5.35 9.49 5.15
C ALA A 99 6.26 10.34 4.26
N MET A 100 5.95 11.62 4.13
CA MET A 100 6.59 12.49 3.12
C MET A 100 8.10 12.65 3.30
N CYS A 101 8.62 12.48 4.53
CA CYS A 101 10.02 12.66 4.89
C CYS A 101 10.96 11.50 4.50
N GLN A 102 10.45 10.40 3.96
CA GLN A 102 11.26 9.21 3.69
C GLN A 102 11.78 9.19 2.24
N ASP A 103 13.05 8.79 2.05
CA ASP A 103 13.80 8.56 0.79
C ASP A 103 12.97 8.73 -0.49
N ARG A 104 12.87 9.97 -0.97
CA ARG A 104 12.29 10.32 -2.26
C ARG A 104 13.41 10.52 -3.27
N LEU A 105 13.10 10.22 -4.51
CA LEU A 105 14.00 10.44 -5.62
C LEU A 105 14.04 11.94 -5.95
N VAL A 106 15.19 12.57 -5.74
CA VAL A 106 15.40 14.00 -6.04
C VAL A 106 15.45 14.18 -7.55
N VAL A 107 14.48 14.92 -8.10
CA VAL A 107 14.28 15.04 -9.55
C VAL A 107 15.49 15.69 -10.24
N ARG A 108 16.13 16.64 -9.56
CA ARG A 108 17.31 17.37 -10.06
C ARG A 108 18.56 16.50 -10.19
N ASP A 109 18.79 15.62 -9.21
CA ASP A 109 20.05 14.88 -9.08
C ASP A 109 19.99 13.48 -9.72
N CYS A 110 18.82 13.06 -10.19
CA CYS A 110 18.60 11.73 -10.70
C CYS A 110 18.52 11.69 -12.24
N PRO A 111 18.91 10.56 -12.86
CA PRO A 111 18.75 10.37 -14.30
C PRO A 111 17.30 10.55 -14.73
N ARG A 112 17.07 11.27 -15.84
CA ARG A 112 15.72 11.54 -16.39
C ARG A 112 14.91 10.26 -16.56
N ARG A 113 15.54 9.19 -17.04
CA ARG A 113 14.92 7.86 -17.18
C ARG A 113 14.30 7.34 -15.86
N ARG A 114 14.98 7.48 -14.73
CA ARG A 114 14.47 7.05 -13.40
C ARG A 114 13.34 7.95 -12.91
N VAL A 115 13.45 9.25 -13.18
CA VAL A 115 12.39 10.22 -12.86
C VAL A 115 11.11 9.88 -13.63
N LEU A 116 11.23 9.64 -14.94
CA LEU A 116 10.10 9.30 -15.82
C LEU A 116 9.49 7.94 -15.47
N GLU A 117 10.31 6.93 -15.13
CA GLU A 117 9.85 5.64 -14.64
C GLU A 117 8.96 5.78 -13.40
N GLN A 118 9.43 6.52 -12.38
CA GLN A 118 8.63 6.74 -11.18
C GLN A 118 7.40 7.60 -11.44
N ALA A 119 7.49 8.63 -12.28
CA ALA A 119 6.37 9.46 -12.66
C ALA A 119 5.27 8.64 -13.37
N LEU A 120 5.65 7.75 -14.29
CA LEU A 120 4.73 6.82 -14.94
C LEU A 120 4.00 5.97 -13.89
N MET A 121 4.74 5.29 -13.02
CA MET A 121 4.14 4.44 -11.99
C MET A 121 3.24 5.21 -11.03
N LEU A 122 3.65 6.41 -10.61
CA LEU A 122 2.83 7.31 -9.79
C LEU A 122 1.56 7.76 -10.51
N GLY A 123 1.60 7.96 -11.83
CA GLY A 123 0.43 8.26 -12.64
C GLY A 123 -0.57 7.11 -12.75
N LEU A 124 -0.09 5.87 -12.66
CA LEU A 124 -0.89 4.63 -12.66
C LEU A 124 -1.47 4.29 -11.29
N CYS A 125 -0.97 4.88 -10.21
CA CYS A 125 -1.54 4.69 -8.87
C CYS A 125 -2.86 5.46 -8.67
N THR A 126 -3.81 4.85 -7.97
CA THR A 126 -4.91 5.53 -7.26
C THR A 126 -4.53 5.68 -5.78
N ASP A 127 -5.43 6.12 -4.91
CA ASP A 127 -5.14 6.27 -3.48
C ASP A 127 -4.77 4.95 -2.79
N GLN A 128 -5.32 3.84 -3.27
CA GLN A 128 -5.18 2.52 -2.61
C GLN A 128 -4.71 1.41 -3.55
N VAL A 129 -4.80 1.61 -4.87
CA VAL A 129 -4.53 0.56 -5.86
C VAL A 129 -3.67 1.08 -7.00
N PHE A 130 -2.62 0.34 -7.34
CA PHE A 130 -1.91 0.48 -8.59
C PHE A 130 -2.61 -0.39 -9.63
N ASP A 131 -3.00 0.19 -10.76
CA ASP A 131 -3.62 -0.53 -11.86
C ASP A 131 -2.84 -0.28 -13.15
N PRO A 132 -2.16 -1.27 -13.74
CA PRO A 132 -1.43 -1.07 -14.98
C PRO A 132 -2.37 -0.82 -16.17
N ALA A 133 -3.64 -1.22 -16.13
CA ALA A 133 -4.55 -1.08 -17.26
C ALA A 133 -5.17 0.33 -17.39
N ARG A 134 -5.04 1.19 -16.37
CA ARG A 134 -5.68 2.51 -16.39
C ARG A 134 -4.82 3.56 -17.11
N PRO A 135 -5.43 4.64 -17.62
CA PRO A 135 -4.68 5.76 -18.18
C PRO A 135 -3.72 6.40 -17.16
N VAL A 136 -2.57 6.86 -17.64
CA VAL A 136 -1.55 7.59 -16.87
C VAL A 136 -2.07 8.99 -16.60
N LEU A 137 -2.34 9.29 -15.32
CA LEU A 137 -2.80 10.62 -14.91
C LEU A 137 -1.72 11.35 -14.10
N TRP A 138 -1.14 12.37 -14.71
CA TRP A 138 -0.23 13.30 -14.04
C TRP A 138 -0.99 14.49 -13.51
N THR A 139 -1.16 14.52 -12.19
CA THR A 139 -1.70 15.66 -11.46
C THR A 139 -0.69 16.00 -10.37
N ARG A 140 -0.77 17.21 -9.83
CA ARG A 140 0.08 17.59 -8.69
C ARG A 140 -0.04 16.57 -7.54
N THR A 141 -1.25 16.08 -7.25
CA THR A 141 -1.48 15.06 -6.21
C THR A 141 -0.82 13.73 -6.51
N SER A 142 -0.90 13.24 -7.76
CA SER A 142 -0.31 11.93 -8.09
C SER A 142 1.22 11.97 -8.08
N LEU A 143 1.84 13.10 -8.42
CA LEU A 143 3.29 13.26 -8.51
C LEU A 143 3.96 13.61 -7.17
N THR A 144 3.27 14.31 -6.27
CA THR A 144 3.84 14.78 -4.98
C THR A 144 3.69 13.77 -3.84
N ARG A 145 2.93 12.70 -4.03
CA ARG A 145 2.80 11.64 -3.02
C ARG A 145 4.01 10.70 -3.05
N ALA A 146 4.21 10.02 -1.94
CA ALA A 146 5.10 8.88 -1.83
C ALA A 146 4.27 7.65 -1.48
N VAL A 147 4.49 6.54 -2.19
CA VAL A 147 3.74 5.29 -2.00
C VAL A 147 4.66 4.08 -2.00
N GLU A 148 4.25 3.04 -1.29
CA GLU A 148 4.83 1.71 -1.34
C GLU A 148 3.83 0.76 -2.00
N LEU A 149 4.32 -0.08 -2.93
CA LEU A 149 3.50 -1.05 -3.66
C LEU A 149 3.74 -2.47 -3.12
N PHE A 150 2.65 -3.17 -2.82
CA PHE A 150 2.63 -4.54 -2.31
C PHE A 150 1.84 -5.46 -3.23
N ASP A 151 2.35 -6.67 -3.46
CA ASP A 151 1.61 -7.70 -4.19
C ASP A 151 0.59 -8.40 -3.27
N PRO A 152 -0.73 -8.33 -3.58
CA PRO A 152 -1.76 -9.02 -2.80
C PRO A 152 -1.64 -10.55 -2.83
N ARG A 153 -0.98 -11.14 -3.83
CA ARG A 153 -0.84 -12.61 -3.95
C ARG A 153 0.11 -13.19 -2.90
N GLY A 154 1.05 -12.40 -2.38
CA GLY A 154 1.97 -12.84 -1.31
C GLY A 154 1.30 -13.06 0.06
N PHE A 155 0.03 -12.69 0.24
CA PHE A 155 -0.67 -12.84 1.52
C PHE A 155 -1.21 -14.26 1.76
N TYR A 156 -1.49 -15.03 0.71
CA TYR A 156 -2.14 -16.34 0.79
C TYR A 156 -1.28 -17.50 0.25
N ALA A 157 -0.01 -17.22 -0.06
CA ALA A 157 0.96 -18.21 -0.53
C ALA A 157 1.61 -18.99 0.62
#